data_AF-A0A966MCQ4-F1
#
_entry.id   AF-A0A966MCQ4-F1
#
_cell.length_a   1.000
_cell.length_b   1.000
_cell.length_c   1.000
_cell.angle_alpha   90.00
_cell.angle_beta   90.00
_cell.angle_gamma   90.00
#
_symmetry.space_group_name_H-M   'P 1'
#
loop_
_entity.id
_entity.type
_entity.pdbx_description
1 polymer ?
#
loop_
_entity_poly.entity_id
_entity_poly.type
_entity_poly.pdbx_seq_one_letter_code
_entity_poly.pdbx_strand_id
1 'polypeptide(L)'
;MKSIGIFEKMIQYTLKCEKEHTFDSWFQSSSAFEKLKSAKMVVCSVCGSSKVEKAIMAPRVNKNQKINVKKRKNAAEKAIAELKKHVEQNSDYVGANFA
;
A
#
# COMPACT_ATOMS: atom_id res chain seq x y z
N MET A 1 -29.73 5.87 -15.30
CA MET A 1 -29.22 4.69 -14.57
C MET A 1 -28.06 4.03 -15.33
N LYS A 2 -26.82 4.56 -15.26
CA LYS A 2 -25.61 3.92 -15.83
C LYS A 2 -24.35 4.41 -15.10
N SER A 3 -24.11 4.02 -13.84
CA SER A 3 -22.91 4.52 -13.12
C SER A 3 -22.39 3.64 -11.96
N ILE A 4 -22.56 2.31 -11.97
CA ILE A 4 -22.05 1.44 -10.87
C ILE A 4 -20.89 0.51 -11.31
N GLY A 5 -20.41 0.58 -12.56
CA GLY A 5 -19.46 -0.41 -13.10
C GLY A 5 -17.96 -0.07 -13.12
N ILE A 6 -17.46 0.95 -12.40
CA ILE A 6 -16.07 1.45 -12.62
C ILE A 6 -15.05 1.01 -11.57
N PHE A 7 -15.48 0.54 -10.39
CA PHE A 7 -14.56 0.23 -9.28
C PHE A 7 -14.00 -1.21 -9.28
N GLU A 8 -14.65 -2.19 -9.92
CA GLU A 8 -14.23 -3.61 -9.85
C GLU A 8 -13.01 -3.97 -10.72
N LYS A 9 -12.51 -3.06 -11.58
CA LYS A 9 -11.40 -3.34 -12.51
C LYS A 9 -10.26 -2.32 -12.45
N MET A 10 -9.89 -1.84 -11.28
CA MET A 10 -8.67 -1.01 -11.14
C MET A 10 -7.42 -1.90 -11.08
N ILE A 11 -6.31 -1.39 -11.62
CA ILE A 11 -4.99 -2.03 -11.62
C ILE A 11 -4.12 -1.31 -10.61
N GLN A 12 -3.49 -2.06 -9.69
CA GLN A 12 -2.48 -1.54 -8.80
C GLN A 12 -1.11 -1.56 -9.50
N TYR A 13 -0.40 -0.44 -9.48
CA TYR A 13 1.00 -0.35 -9.87
C TYR A 13 1.85 0.11 -8.69
N THR A 14 3.00 -0.53 -8.53
CA THR A 14 4.12 -0.01 -7.75
C THR A 14 4.93 0.91 -8.63
N LEU A 15 5.09 2.16 -8.21
CA LEU A 15 5.78 3.22 -8.92
C LEU A 15 7.06 3.61 -8.19
N LYS A 16 8.06 4.07 -8.95
CA LYS A 16 9.34 4.58 -8.45
C LYS A 16 9.62 5.94 -9.07
N CYS A 17 10.17 6.87 -8.30
CA CYS A 17 10.62 8.17 -8.82
C CYS A 17 12.15 8.21 -9.00
N GLU A 18 12.65 9.28 -9.62
CA GLU A 18 14.10 9.49 -9.85
C GLU A 18 14.95 9.52 -8.57
N LYS A 19 14.33 9.80 -7.41
CA LYS A 19 14.98 9.77 -6.08
C LYS A 19 14.84 8.42 -5.37
N GLU A 20 14.46 7.38 -6.11
CA GLU A 20 14.27 6.01 -5.64
C GLU A 20 13.15 5.77 -4.61
N HIS A 21 12.32 6.77 -4.32
CA HIS A 21 11.12 6.54 -3.52
C HIS A 21 10.14 5.64 -4.26
N THR A 22 9.64 4.62 -3.55
CA THR A 22 8.68 3.65 -4.08
C THR A 22 7.33 3.86 -3.40
N PHE A 23 6.25 3.82 -4.18
CA PHE A 23 4.89 4.02 -3.69
C PHE A 23 3.87 3.30 -4.59
N ASP A 24 2.69 2.98 -4.04
CA ASP A 24 1.64 2.29 -4.79
C ASP A 24 0.54 3.26 -5.23
N SER A 25 -0.02 3.01 -6.42
CA SER A 25 -1.15 3.79 -6.95
C SER A 25 -2.09 2.92 -7.78
N TRP A 26 -3.37 3.29 -7.80
CA TRP A 26 -4.44 2.58 -8.48
C TRP A 26 -4.89 3.32 -9.73
N PHE A 27 -5.03 2.61 -10.84
CA PHE A 27 -5.43 3.18 -12.13
C PHE A 27 -6.57 2.38 -12.73
N GLN A 28 -7.46 3.05 -13.47
CA GLN A 28 -8.57 2.36 -14.16
C GLN A 28 -8.08 1.34 -15.20
N SER A 29 -6.91 1.58 -15.81
CA SER A 29 -6.29 0.70 -16.80
C SER A 29 -4.82 1.08 -17.01
N SER A 30 -4.06 0.24 -17.72
CA SER A 30 -2.70 0.57 -18.16
C SER A 30 -2.67 1.83 -19.03
N SER A 31 -3.66 1.99 -19.92
CA SER A 31 -3.77 3.17 -20.79
C SER A 31 -4.11 4.45 -20.04
N ALA A 32 -4.88 4.37 -18.94
CA ALA A 32 -5.13 5.50 -18.06
C ALA A 32 -3.83 5.98 -17.37
N PHE A 33 -3.01 5.05 -16.90
CA PHE A 33 -1.69 5.39 -16.34
C PHE A 33 -0.81 6.13 -17.35
N GLU A 34 -0.66 5.61 -18.58
CA GLU A 34 0.20 6.25 -19.59
C GLU A 34 -0.30 7.66 -19.96
N LYS A 35 -1.62 7.87 -20.04
CA LYS A 35 -2.23 9.20 -20.27
C LYS A 35 -1.92 10.18 -19.13
N LEU A 36 -2.06 9.74 -17.88
CA LEU A 36 -1.77 10.60 -16.72
C LEU A 36 -0.26 10.89 -16.60
N LYS A 37 0.57 9.90 -16.89
CA LYS A 37 2.03 10.04 -16.89
C LYS A 37 2.51 11.02 -17.97
N SER A 38 2.01 10.91 -19.20
CA SER A 38 2.37 11.83 -20.29
C SER A 38 1.92 13.27 -20.01
N ALA A 39 0.77 13.44 -19.35
CA ALA A 39 0.28 14.72 -18.86
C ALA A 39 0.99 15.23 -17.59
N LYS A 40 2.00 14.52 -17.06
CA LYS A 40 2.72 14.83 -15.80
C LYS A 40 1.80 14.97 -14.58
N MET A 41 0.64 14.30 -14.59
CA MET A 41 -0.34 14.30 -13.49
C MET A 41 -0.08 13.19 -12.46
N VAL A 42 0.96 12.37 -12.66
CA VAL A 42 1.41 11.39 -11.68
C VAL A 42 2.69 11.91 -11.03
N VAL A 43 2.65 12.11 -9.72
CA VAL A 43 3.77 12.66 -8.94
C VAL A 43 4.17 11.72 -7.80
N CYS A 44 5.43 11.80 -7.40
CA CYS A 44 5.92 11.09 -6.23
C CYS A 44 5.25 11.60 -4.95
N SER A 45 4.66 10.71 -4.16
CA SER A 45 4.02 11.02 -2.87
C SER A 45 4.98 11.55 -1.81
N VAL A 46 6.29 11.36 -1.98
CA VAL A 46 7.32 11.77 -1.01
C VAL A 46 7.99 13.08 -1.39
N CYS A 47 8.32 13.27 -2.67
CA CYS A 47 9.15 14.40 -3.12
C CYS A 47 8.51 15.29 -4.18
N GLY A 48 7.30 14.95 -4.65
CA GLY A 48 6.58 15.74 -5.66
C GLY A 48 7.15 15.69 -7.08
N SER A 49 8.21 14.93 -7.36
CA SER A 49 8.74 14.79 -8.73
C SER A 49 7.70 14.12 -9.64
N SER A 50 7.49 14.69 -10.83
CA SER A 50 6.66 14.12 -11.89
C SER A 50 7.39 13.04 -12.72
N LYS A 51 8.67 12.80 -12.45
CA LYS A 51 9.43 11.73 -13.11
C LYS A 51 9.22 10.43 -12.34
N VAL A 52 8.19 9.71 -12.76
CA VAL A 52 7.77 8.43 -12.17
C VAL A 52 7.70 7.32 -13.23
N GLU A 53 8.11 6.12 -12.82
CA GLU A 53 8.13 4.92 -13.65
C GLU A 53 7.53 3.73 -12.90
N LYS A 54 7.10 2.70 -13.63
CA LYS A 54 6.64 1.45 -13.02
C LYS A 54 7.86 0.75 -12.44
N ALA A 55 7.82 0.41 -11.16
CA ALA A 55 8.90 -0.36 -10.54
C ALA A 55 8.95 -1.77 -11.17
N ILE A 56 10.16 -2.34 -11.28
CA ILE A 56 10.34 -3.72 -11.72
C ILE A 56 9.63 -4.62 -10.71
N MET A 57 8.62 -5.37 -11.16
CA MET A 57 7.96 -6.37 -10.34
C MET A 57 8.93 -7.52 -10.08
N ALA A 58 9.15 -7.85 -8.80
CA ALA A 58 9.92 -9.02 -8.45
C ALA A 58 9.24 -10.29 -9.00
N PRO A 59 9.99 -11.27 -9.54
CA PRO A 59 9.42 -12.49 -10.08
C PRO A 59 8.66 -13.27 -9.01
N ARG A 60 7.55 -13.90 -9.41
CA ARG A 60 6.71 -14.71 -8.53
C ARG A 60 7.48 -15.98 -8.13
N VAL A 61 8.10 -15.95 -6.95
CA VAL A 61 8.83 -17.10 -6.43
C VAL A 61 7.81 -18.12 -5.89
N ASN A 62 7.69 -19.29 -6.54
CA ASN A 62 6.85 -20.38 -6.05
C ASN A 62 7.43 -20.89 -4.72
N LYS A 63 6.81 -20.53 -3.59
CA LYS A 63 7.19 -21.01 -2.26
C LYS A 63 6.71 -22.46 -2.06
N ASN A 64 7.36 -23.42 -2.72
CA ASN A 64 7.10 -24.86 -2.49
C ASN A 64 7.87 -25.43 -1.29
N GLN A 65 8.57 -24.60 -0.53
CA GLN A 65 9.16 -25.00 0.74
C GLN A 65 8.33 -24.42 1.88
N LYS A 66 7.75 -25.30 2.70
CA LYS A 66 7.20 -24.94 4.01
C LYS A 66 8.37 -24.44 4.87
N ILE A 67 8.66 -23.14 4.79
CA ILE A 67 9.59 -22.50 5.70
C ILE A 67 8.90 -22.52 7.07
N ASN A 68 9.32 -23.45 7.94
CA ASN A 68 8.95 -23.43 9.34
C ASN A 68 9.71 -22.28 10.01
N VAL A 69 9.23 -21.06 9.81
CA VAL A 69 9.72 -19.88 10.51
C VAL A 69 9.27 -20.03 11.97
N LYS A 70 10.15 -20.59 12.80
CA LYS A 70 9.98 -20.52 14.25
C LYS A 70 9.98 -19.03 14.62
N LYS A 71 8.80 -18.48 14.95
CA LYS A 71 8.68 -17.13 15.50
C LYS A 71 9.55 -17.05 16.76
N ARG A 72 10.69 -16.36 16.65
CA ARG A 72 11.50 -16.02 17.82
C ARG A 72 10.81 -14.85 18.50
N LYS A 73 10.24 -15.09 19.68
CA LYS A 73 9.74 -14.00 20.52
C LYS A 73 10.91 -13.11 20.90
N ASN A 74 10.91 -11.86 20.45
CA ASN A 74 11.96 -10.89 20.75
C ASN A 74 11.38 -9.75 21.61
N ALA A 75 12.24 -8.95 22.26
CA ALA A 75 11.84 -7.86 23.14
C ALA A 75 10.82 -6.88 22.50
N ALA A 76 10.93 -6.68 21.18
CA ALA A 76 9.98 -5.87 20.41
C ALA A 76 8.52 -6.39 20.46
N GLU A 77 8.31 -7.71 20.46
CA GLU A 77 6.96 -8.28 20.55
C GLU A 77 6.33 -8.01 21.93
N LYS A 78 7.14 -8.02 23.00
CA LYS A 78 6.69 -7.70 24.36
C LYS A 78 6.29 -6.24 24.48
N ALA A 79 7.10 -5.32 23.93
CA ALA A 79 6.80 -3.90 23.91
C ALA A 79 5.49 -3.59 23.15
N ILE A 80 5.28 -4.24 22.00
CA ILE A 80 4.04 -4.09 21.22
C ILE A 80 2.83 -4.65 22.00
N ALA A 81 2.99 -5.78 22.70
CA ALA A 81 1.91 -6.37 23.50
C ALA A 81 1.51 -5.48 24.69
N GLU A 82 2.49 -4.85 25.33
CA GLU A 82 2.26 -3.91 26.43
C GLU A 82 1.59 -2.63 25.94
N LEU A 83 2.03 -2.10 24.80
CA LEU A 83 1.39 -0.96 24.14
C LEU A 83 -0.07 -1.25 23.78
N LYS A 84 -0.38 -2.43 23.23
CA LYS A 84 -1.76 -2.84 22.93
C LYS A 84 -2.64 -2.84 24.17
N LYS A 85 -2.18 -3.42 25.27
CA LYS A 85 -2.91 -3.41 26.54
C LYS A 85 -3.16 -2.00 27.04
N HIS A 86 -2.16 -1.12 26.94
CA HIS A 86 -2.31 0.27 27.34
C HIS A 86 -3.37 0.98 26.50
N VAL A 87 -3.38 0.79 25.17
CA VAL A 87 -4.41 1.35 24.30
C VAL A 87 -5.79 0.82 24.71
N GLU A 88 -5.96 -0.49 24.84
CA GLU A 88 -7.26 -1.09 25.22
C GLU A 88 -7.78 -0.59 26.57
N GLN A 89 -6.89 -0.35 27.54
CA GLN A 89 -7.26 0.15 28.87
C GLN A 89 -7.56 1.65 28.92
N ASN A 90 -6.94 2.44 28.03
CA ASN A 90 -7.04 3.91 28.05
C ASN A 90 -7.85 4.46 26.87
N SER A 91 -8.46 3.60 26.05
CA SER A 91 -9.29 4.01 24.92
C SER A 91 -10.74 3.60 25.12
N ASP A 92 -11.66 4.53 24.91
CA ASP A 92 -13.09 4.25 24.85
C ASP A 92 -13.52 3.92 23.42
N TYR A 93 -14.22 2.79 23.26
CA TYR A 93 -14.79 2.42 21.97
C TYR A 93 -16.08 3.20 21.72
N VAL A 94 -16.01 4.20 20.83
CA VAL A 94 -17.12 5.13 20.59
C VAL A 94 -18.22 4.58 19.68
N GLY A 95 -18.04 3.42 19.04
CA GLY A 95 -19.10 2.73 18.29
C GLY A 95 -19.94 3.64 17.38
N ALA A 96 -21.27 3.61 17.58
CA ALA A 96 -22.23 4.43 16.84
C ALA A 96 -22.33 5.90 17.33
N ASN A 97 -21.62 6.26 18.41
CA ASN A 97 -21.53 7.65 18.90
C ASN A 97 -20.46 8.45 18.14
N PHE A 98 -19.81 7.87 17.14
CA PHE A 98 -18.95 8.58 16.19
C PHE A 98 -19.85 9.36 15.21
N ALA A 99 -20.18 10.59 15.61
CA ALA A 99 -21.05 11.52 14.87
C ALA A 99 -20.31 12.25 13.74
#